data_AF-A0A0F9G605-F1
#
_entry.id   AF-A0A0F9G605-F1
#
_cell.length_a   1.000
_cell.length_b   1.000
_cell.length_c   1.000
_cell.angle_alpha   90.00
_cell.angle_beta   90.00
_cell.angle_gamma   90.00
#
_symmetry.space_group_name_H-M   'P 1'
#
loop_
_entity.id
_entity.type
_entity.pdbx_description
1 polymer ?
#
loop_
_entity_poly.entity_id
_entity_poly.type
_entity_poly.pdbx_seq_one_letter_code
_entity_poly.pdbx_strand_id
1 'polypeptide(L)'
;HIDEAVLNKLFRYAEFLEIELMFSVFHADALNLIKKFPIIRYKIASRTVKDDLSFVKRVVDDGKEVIISLGMWDKEELPIVAKNVKYLWCKAIYPTMPWDMIDFPKNFSSSGYHGYSDHTLGIDSALLAISRGARMVEKHFTLDKSDTTIRDHVLAASPSEFNDMVTIGRAMAKKIKMGV
;
A
#
# COMPACT_ATOMS: atom_id res chain seq x y z
N HIS A 1 -19.14 4.64 8.57
CA HIS A 1 -19.22 4.74 7.10
C HIS A 1 -18.55 6.04 6.67
N ILE A 2 -17.78 6.03 5.58
CA ILE A 2 -17.19 7.24 4.98
C ILE A 2 -18.21 7.77 3.97
N ASP A 3 -18.69 8.99 4.19
CA ASP A 3 -19.60 9.70 3.29
C ASP A 3 -18.94 10.98 2.73
N GLU A 4 -19.70 11.76 1.95
CA GLU A 4 -19.19 12.98 1.33
C GLU A 4 -18.78 14.05 2.37
N ALA A 5 -19.47 14.15 3.51
CA ALA A 5 -19.13 15.10 4.56
C ALA A 5 -17.79 14.73 5.24
N VAL A 6 -17.59 13.44 5.51
CA VAL A 6 -16.33 12.91 6.04
C VAL A 6 -15.20 13.11 5.04
N LEU A 7 -15.41 12.82 3.75
CA LEU A 7 -14.41 13.03 2.72
C LEU A 7 -14.00 14.50 2.61
N ASN A 8 -14.96 15.43 2.59
CA ASN A 8 -14.66 16.87 2.60
C ASN A 8 -13.78 17.27 3.78
N LYS A 9 -14.07 16.73 4.97
CA LYS A 9 -13.23 16.96 6.16
C LYS A 9 -11.83 16.39 5.97
N LEU A 10 -11.70 15.15 5.50
CA LEU A 10 -10.40 14.51 5.27
C LEU A 10 -9.56 15.29 4.26
N PHE A 11 -10.12 15.68 3.11
CA PHE A 11 -9.39 16.45 2.10
C PHE A 11 -8.90 17.79 2.64
N ARG A 12 -9.71 18.51 3.42
CA ARG A 12 -9.28 19.77 4.06
C ARG A 12 -8.10 19.57 5.01
N TYR A 13 -8.13 18.51 5.84
CA TYR A 13 -7.00 18.22 6.74
C TYR A 13 -5.75 17.79 5.97
N ALA A 14 -5.92 16.96 4.95
CA ALA A 14 -4.82 16.45 4.16
C ALA A 14 -4.14 17.54 3.34
N GLU A 15 -4.92 18.47 2.77
CA GLU A 15 -4.41 19.68 2.12
C GLU A 15 -3.62 20.55 3.10
N PHE A 16 -4.16 20.81 4.29
CA PHE A 16 -3.48 21.57 5.34
C PHE A 16 -2.15 20.93 5.80
N LEU A 17 -2.10 19.59 5.83
CA LEU A 17 -0.91 18.83 6.26
C LEU A 17 0.03 18.45 5.10
N GLU A 18 -0.30 18.84 3.86
CA GLU A 18 0.42 18.46 2.64
C GLU A 18 0.57 16.94 2.47
N ILE A 19 -0.47 16.19 2.84
CA ILE A 19 -0.54 14.73 2.70
C ILE A 19 -1.45 14.39 1.52
N GLU A 20 -0.95 13.60 0.58
CA GLU A 20 -1.78 13.04 -0.50
C GLU A 20 -2.77 12.01 0.08
N LEU A 21 -4.07 12.18 -0.17
CA LEU A 21 -5.06 11.15 0.15
C LEU A 21 -5.19 10.13 -0.97
N MET A 22 -5.19 8.86 -0.57
CA MET A 22 -5.45 7.71 -1.43
C MET A 22 -6.42 6.76 -0.73
N PHE A 23 -7.27 6.10 -1.53
CA PHE A 23 -8.29 5.18 -1.02
C PHE A 23 -8.19 3.81 -1.67
N SER A 24 -8.39 2.77 -0.88
CA SER A 24 -8.67 1.43 -1.40
C SER A 24 -10.11 1.35 -1.89
N VAL A 25 -10.30 1.07 -3.18
CA VAL A 25 -11.62 1.04 -3.81
C VAL A 25 -12.09 -0.40 -3.97
N PHE A 26 -13.27 -0.71 -3.43
CA PHE A 26 -13.79 -2.08 -3.40
C PHE A 26 -15.00 -2.31 -4.31
N HIS A 27 -15.72 -1.26 -4.71
CA HIS A 27 -16.95 -1.35 -5.50
C HIS A 27 -17.22 -0.04 -6.26
N ALA A 28 -18.12 -0.10 -7.25
CA ALA A 28 -18.40 1.00 -8.17
C ALA A 28 -18.93 2.27 -7.47
N ASP A 29 -19.76 2.14 -6.44
CA ASP A 29 -20.30 3.31 -5.74
C ASP A 29 -19.21 4.08 -4.98
N ALA A 30 -18.26 3.37 -4.36
CA ALA A 30 -17.09 3.98 -3.74
C ALA A 30 -16.23 4.70 -4.79
N LEU A 31 -16.00 4.09 -5.96
CA LEU A 31 -15.28 4.72 -7.07
C LEU A 31 -15.97 6.02 -7.51
N ASN A 32 -17.29 5.98 -7.72
CA ASN A 32 -18.07 7.14 -8.15
C ASN A 32 -18.04 8.25 -7.09
N LEU A 33 -18.09 7.91 -5.80
CA LEU A 33 -18.02 8.87 -4.71
C LEU A 33 -16.66 9.58 -4.68
N ILE A 34 -15.55 8.83 -4.66
CA ILE A 34 -14.21 9.43 -4.55
C ILE A 34 -13.80 10.20 -5.81
N LYS A 35 -14.36 9.88 -6.99
CA LYS A 35 -14.13 10.63 -8.24
C LYS A 35 -14.58 12.09 -8.20
N LYS A 36 -15.43 12.46 -7.24
CA LYS A 36 -15.83 13.85 -7.01
C LYS A 36 -14.72 14.70 -6.35
N PHE A 37 -13.66 14.06 -5.87
CA PHE A 37 -12.57 14.68 -5.11
C PHE A 37 -11.25 14.67 -5.89
N PRO A 38 -10.28 15.53 -5.55
CA PRO A 38 -9.01 15.67 -6.28
C PRO A 38 -8.02 14.53 -5.97
N ILE A 39 -8.41 13.28 -6.19
CA ILE A 39 -7.52 12.13 -6.11
C ILE A 39 -6.69 11.99 -7.39
N ILE A 40 -5.41 11.68 -7.24
CA ILE A 40 -4.50 11.49 -8.38
C ILE A 40 -4.14 10.02 -8.63
N ARG A 41 -4.41 9.14 -7.66
CA ARG A 41 -4.21 7.69 -7.78
C ARG A 41 -5.17 6.88 -6.91
N TYR A 42 -5.33 5.62 -7.25
CA TYR A 42 -6.17 4.66 -6.53
C TYR A 42 -5.34 3.55 -5.89
N LYS A 43 -5.86 2.95 -4.81
CA LYS A 43 -5.38 1.68 -4.28
C LYS A 43 -6.39 0.58 -4.58
N ILE A 44 -5.90 -0.59 -4.96
CA ILE A 44 -6.67 -1.84 -5.07
C ILE A 44 -6.07 -2.87 -4.12
N ALA A 45 -6.91 -3.47 -3.27
CA ALA A 45 -6.50 -4.53 -2.36
C ALA A 45 -6.40 -5.88 -3.10
N SER A 46 -5.55 -6.78 -2.61
CA SER A 46 -5.33 -8.11 -3.20
C SER A 46 -6.63 -8.91 -3.35
N ARG A 47 -7.52 -8.80 -2.37
CA ARG A 47 -8.85 -9.44 -2.39
C ARG A 47 -9.71 -8.93 -3.55
N THR A 48 -9.70 -7.64 -3.86
CA THR A 48 -10.48 -7.08 -4.98
C THR A 48 -9.97 -7.61 -6.32
N VAL A 49 -8.67 -7.84 -6.47
CA VAL A 49 -8.10 -8.49 -7.67
C VAL A 49 -8.62 -9.92 -7.83
N LYS A 50 -8.68 -10.67 -6.72
CA LYS A 50 -9.18 -12.04 -6.70
C LYS A 50 -10.69 -12.11 -6.97
N ASP A 51 -11.45 -11.24 -6.34
CA ASP A 51 -12.91 -11.32 -6.31
C ASP A 51 -13.55 -10.70 -7.56
N ASP A 52 -12.98 -9.61 -8.10
CA ASP A 52 -13.56 -8.89 -9.24
C ASP A 52 -12.49 -8.19 -10.11
N LEU A 53 -11.80 -8.99 -10.92
CA LEU A 53 -10.82 -8.48 -11.88
C LEU A 53 -11.44 -7.53 -12.93
N SER A 54 -12.73 -7.69 -13.24
CA SER A 54 -13.44 -6.82 -14.18
C SER A 54 -13.57 -5.39 -13.64
N PHE A 55 -13.88 -5.26 -12.34
CA PHE A 55 -13.91 -3.97 -11.66
C PHE A 55 -12.50 -3.36 -11.56
N VAL A 56 -11.46 -4.16 -11.28
CA VAL A 56 -10.09 -3.64 -11.29
C VAL A 56 -9.73 -3.06 -12.65
N LYS A 57 -10.09 -3.73 -13.75
CA LYS A 57 -9.89 -3.20 -15.11
C LYS A 57 -10.62 -1.87 -15.31
N ARG A 58 -11.86 -1.74 -14.84
CA ARG A 58 -12.59 -0.46 -14.89
C ARG A 58 -11.91 0.66 -14.11
N VAL A 59 -11.30 0.37 -12.96
CA VAL A 59 -10.52 1.35 -12.19
C VAL A 59 -9.24 1.75 -12.94
N VAL A 60 -8.55 0.79 -13.57
CA VAL A 60 -7.37 1.06 -14.41
C VAL A 60 -7.73 1.90 -15.64
N ASP A 61 -8.87 1.63 -16.28
CA ASP A 61 -9.38 2.34 -17.45
C ASP A 61 -9.79 3.81 -17.12
N ASP A 62 -9.90 4.20 -15.84
CA ASP A 62 -10.08 5.61 -15.42
C ASP A 62 -8.84 6.49 -15.74
N GLY A 63 -7.69 5.87 -16.03
CA GLY A 63 -6.48 6.54 -16.52
C GLY A 63 -5.58 7.15 -15.44
N LYS A 64 -6.04 7.26 -14.19
CA LYS A 64 -5.18 7.64 -13.05
C LYS A 64 -4.21 6.51 -12.67
N GLU A 65 -3.16 6.80 -11.91
CA GLU A 65 -2.28 5.76 -11.40
C GLU A 65 -3.05 4.81 -10.47
N VAL A 66 -2.75 3.50 -10.54
CA VAL A 66 -3.38 2.48 -9.70
C VAL A 66 -2.31 1.63 -9.04
N ILE A 67 -2.31 1.62 -7.71
CA ILE A 67 -1.43 0.80 -6.88
C ILE A 67 -2.18 -0.47 -6.46
N ILE A 68 -1.72 -1.63 -6.91
CA ILE A 68 -2.39 -2.91 -6.71
C ILE A 68 -1.54 -3.83 -5.84
N SER A 69 -2.09 -4.33 -4.74
CA SER A 69 -1.41 -5.37 -3.93
C SER A 69 -1.77 -6.76 -4.45
N LEU A 70 -0.83 -7.70 -4.44
CA LEU A 70 -1.00 -9.04 -5.05
C LEU A 70 -0.92 -10.22 -4.06
N GLY A 71 -1.14 -10.00 -2.77
CA GLY A 71 -1.03 -11.05 -1.75
C GLY A 71 -2.07 -12.18 -1.78
N MET A 72 -2.98 -12.17 -2.76
CA MET A 72 -3.95 -13.24 -3.03
C MET A 72 -3.93 -13.65 -4.51
N TRP A 73 -2.87 -13.31 -5.23
CA TRP A 73 -2.65 -13.65 -6.63
C TRP A 73 -1.61 -14.76 -6.72
N ASP A 74 -1.99 -15.88 -7.31
CA ASP A 74 -1.23 -17.12 -7.35
C ASP A 74 -0.64 -17.42 -8.75
N LYS A 75 -0.92 -16.56 -9.74
CA LYS A 75 -0.42 -16.72 -11.11
C LYS A 75 0.91 -16.01 -11.30
N GLU A 76 1.75 -16.56 -12.16
CA GLU A 76 3.05 -15.97 -12.53
C GLU A 76 2.90 -14.65 -13.29
N GLU A 77 1.87 -14.56 -14.15
CA GLU A 77 1.59 -13.37 -14.94
C GLU A 77 0.90 -12.28 -14.11
N LEU A 78 1.25 -11.02 -14.37
CA LEU A 78 0.58 -9.88 -13.73
C LEU A 78 -0.88 -9.79 -14.20
N PRO A 79 -1.84 -9.47 -13.30
CA PRO A 79 -3.25 -9.51 -13.64
C PRO A 79 -3.65 -8.53 -14.75
N ILE A 80 -3.00 -7.35 -14.81
CA ILE A 80 -3.27 -6.30 -15.81
C ILE A 80 -1.96 -5.61 -16.18
N VAL A 81 -1.57 -5.66 -17.45
CA VAL A 81 -0.39 -4.93 -17.94
C VAL A 81 -0.82 -3.57 -18.50
N ALA A 82 -0.62 -2.51 -17.71
CA ALA A 82 -0.91 -1.14 -18.11
C ALA A 82 0.14 -0.15 -17.52
N LYS A 83 0.42 0.94 -18.25
CA LYS A 83 1.48 1.90 -17.88
C LYS A 83 1.22 2.62 -16.56
N ASN A 84 -0.06 2.84 -16.23
CA ASN A 84 -0.53 3.49 -15.01
C ASN A 84 -0.67 2.52 -13.82
N VAL A 85 -0.29 1.25 -13.95
CA VAL A 85 -0.39 0.27 -12.86
C VAL A 85 0.96 0.08 -12.18
N LYS A 86 0.92 0.05 -10.84
CA LYS A 86 2.06 -0.23 -9.96
C LYS A 86 1.69 -1.36 -9.03
N TYR A 87 2.55 -2.37 -8.93
CA TYR A 87 2.30 -3.54 -8.08
C TYR A 87 3.07 -3.47 -6.76
N LEU A 88 2.39 -3.83 -5.67
CA LEU A 88 3.01 -4.09 -4.38
C LEU A 88 2.99 -5.60 -4.10
N TRP A 89 4.15 -6.14 -3.75
CA TRP A 89 4.23 -7.47 -3.18
C TRP A 89 3.61 -7.42 -1.78
N CYS A 90 2.88 -8.45 -1.37
CA CYS A 90 2.46 -8.63 0.02
C CYS A 90 2.02 -10.08 0.27
N LYS A 91 1.77 -10.40 1.55
CA LYS A 91 1.05 -11.60 1.98
C LYS A 91 -0.27 -11.16 2.62
N ALA A 92 -1.38 -11.83 2.29
CA ALA A 92 -2.68 -11.54 2.90
C ALA A 92 -2.83 -12.23 4.28
N ILE A 93 -1.84 -12.07 5.15
CA ILE A 93 -1.76 -12.68 6.49
C ILE A 93 -1.50 -11.56 7.51
N TYR A 94 -2.27 -11.54 8.59
CA TYR A 94 -2.33 -10.41 9.53
C TYR A 94 -2.22 -10.93 10.98
N PRO A 95 -1.03 -10.91 11.61
CA PRO A 95 0.27 -10.48 11.06
C PRO A 95 0.94 -11.55 10.19
N THR A 96 1.72 -11.11 9.19
CA THR A 96 2.61 -11.97 8.39
C THR A 96 3.86 -12.29 9.20
N MET A 97 4.24 -13.56 9.29
CA MET A 97 5.40 -14.01 10.05
C MET A 97 6.62 -14.22 9.16
N PRO A 98 7.86 -14.25 9.70
CA PRO A 98 9.07 -14.41 8.88
C PRO A 98 9.08 -15.67 8.00
N TRP A 99 8.48 -16.77 8.45
CA TRP A 99 8.37 -18.01 7.67
C TRP A 99 7.34 -17.93 6.53
N ASP A 100 6.41 -16.98 6.57
CA ASP A 100 5.47 -16.73 5.47
C ASP A 100 6.13 -15.94 4.33
N MET A 101 7.33 -15.39 4.57
CA MET A 101 8.07 -14.47 3.70
C MET A 101 9.22 -15.16 2.94
N ILE A 102 9.18 -16.49 2.79
CA ILE A 102 10.22 -17.27 2.10
C ILE A 102 10.46 -16.81 0.65
N ASP A 103 9.41 -16.36 -0.01
CA ASP A 103 9.36 -15.83 -1.38
C ASP A 103 9.44 -14.29 -1.43
N PHE A 104 9.81 -13.65 -0.33
CA PHE A 104 9.98 -12.20 -0.30
C PHE A 104 11.05 -11.76 -1.31
N PRO A 105 10.76 -10.79 -2.21
CA PRO A 105 11.66 -10.41 -3.29
C PRO A 105 13.06 -10.09 -2.78
N LYS A 106 14.07 -10.71 -3.40
CA LYS A 106 15.49 -10.43 -3.10
C LYS A 106 15.99 -9.16 -3.78
N ASN A 107 15.36 -8.78 -4.90
CA ASN A 107 15.59 -7.53 -5.62
C ASN A 107 14.26 -7.05 -6.21
N PHE A 108 13.73 -5.93 -5.71
CA PHE A 108 12.48 -5.33 -6.21
C PHE A 108 12.62 -4.74 -7.60
N SER A 109 13.84 -4.34 -8.01
CA SER A 109 14.05 -3.75 -9.33
C SER A 109 13.84 -4.74 -10.49
N SER A 110 13.92 -6.05 -10.21
CA SER A 110 13.75 -7.11 -11.21
C SER A 110 12.56 -8.04 -10.92
N SER A 111 11.76 -7.78 -9.89
CA SER A 111 10.67 -8.69 -9.46
C SER A 111 9.33 -8.41 -10.13
N GLY A 112 9.20 -7.32 -10.90
CA GLY A 112 7.91 -6.82 -11.41
C GLY A 112 7.10 -6.02 -10.37
N TYR A 113 7.46 -6.12 -9.09
CA TYR A 113 6.87 -5.33 -8.01
C TYR A 113 7.60 -4.00 -7.84
N HIS A 114 6.82 -2.93 -7.71
CA HIS A 114 7.34 -1.59 -7.48
C HIS A 114 7.59 -1.29 -6.00
N GLY A 115 7.00 -2.08 -5.10
CA GLY A 115 7.11 -1.88 -3.68
C GLY A 115 6.53 -3.00 -2.85
N TYR A 116 6.39 -2.74 -1.55
CA TYR A 116 5.95 -3.70 -0.54
C TYR A 116 4.75 -3.15 0.24
N SER A 117 3.70 -3.96 0.41
CA SER A 117 2.57 -3.70 1.31
C SER A 117 2.71 -4.62 2.51
N ASP A 118 3.03 -4.03 3.67
CA ASP A 118 3.59 -4.71 4.82
C ASP A 118 2.54 -5.02 5.90
N HIS A 119 2.44 -6.30 6.26
CA HIS A 119 1.59 -6.80 7.33
C HIS A 119 2.37 -7.54 8.42
N THR A 120 3.70 -7.41 8.48
CA THR A 120 4.51 -7.96 9.57
C THR A 120 4.38 -7.11 10.82
N LEU A 121 4.84 -7.64 11.96
CA LEU A 121 5.14 -6.82 13.14
C LEU A 121 6.39 -5.97 12.88
N GLY A 122 6.50 -4.83 13.57
CA GLY A 122 7.66 -3.94 13.46
C GLY A 122 7.77 -3.22 12.11
N ILE A 123 8.95 -2.69 11.80
CA ILE A 123 9.24 -1.91 10.57
C ILE A 123 10.44 -2.48 9.79
N ASP A 124 11.07 -3.52 10.31
CA ASP A 124 12.27 -4.15 9.77
C ASP A 124 12.04 -4.74 8.37
N SER A 125 10.89 -5.38 8.14
CA SER A 125 10.53 -5.92 6.82
C SER A 125 10.31 -4.82 5.78
N ALA A 126 9.72 -3.69 6.17
CA ALA A 126 9.62 -2.50 5.33
C ALA A 126 11.01 -1.93 4.97
N LEU A 127 11.91 -1.80 5.94
CA LEU A 127 13.29 -1.33 5.71
C LEU A 127 14.08 -2.31 4.83
N LEU A 128 13.87 -3.62 5.02
CA LEU A 128 14.46 -4.66 4.17
C LEU A 128 13.94 -4.57 2.72
N ALA A 129 12.67 -4.24 2.52
CA ALA A 129 12.14 -4.00 1.17
C ALA A 129 12.89 -2.84 0.49
N ILE A 130 13.07 -1.73 1.23
CA ILE A 130 13.78 -0.54 0.75
C ILE A 130 15.24 -0.88 0.42
N SER A 131 15.92 -1.64 1.28
CA SER A 131 17.32 -2.07 1.02
C SER A 131 17.46 -2.91 -0.25
N ARG A 132 16.40 -3.62 -0.62
CA ARG A 132 16.31 -4.44 -1.84
C ARG A 132 15.72 -3.68 -3.04
N GLY A 133 15.59 -2.36 -2.95
CA GLY A 133 15.20 -1.50 -4.06
C GLY A 133 13.69 -1.24 -4.20
N ALA A 134 12.87 -1.56 -3.20
CA ALA A 134 11.46 -1.17 -3.20
C ALA A 134 11.34 0.36 -3.28
N ARG A 135 10.48 0.86 -4.18
CA ARG A 135 10.24 2.30 -4.39
C ARG A 135 9.03 2.82 -3.62
N MET A 136 8.21 1.91 -3.12
CA MET A 136 7.02 2.21 -2.34
C MET A 136 6.93 1.24 -1.17
N VAL A 137 6.47 1.74 -0.02
CA VAL A 137 6.14 0.95 1.16
C VAL A 137 4.78 1.41 1.65
N GLU A 138 3.89 0.45 1.87
CA GLU A 138 2.61 0.64 2.55
C GLU A 138 2.66 -0.10 3.89
N LYS A 139 2.25 0.56 4.98
CA LYS A 139 2.22 0.00 6.34
C LYS A 139 0.97 0.49 7.04
N HIS A 140 0.29 -0.39 7.76
CA HIS A 140 -0.81 0.02 8.64
C HIS A 140 -0.30 1.00 9.71
N PHE A 141 -1.13 1.95 10.10
CA PHE A 141 -0.80 2.98 11.08
C PHE A 141 -1.88 3.04 12.15
N THR A 142 -1.49 3.22 13.41
CA THR A 142 -2.43 3.44 14.53
C THR A 142 -1.87 4.46 15.50
N LEU A 143 -2.77 5.18 16.18
CA LEU A 143 -2.41 6.03 17.31
C LEU A 143 -2.37 5.26 18.63
N ASP A 144 -2.98 4.07 18.68
CA ASP A 144 -3.04 3.22 19.86
C ASP A 144 -2.93 1.75 19.47
N LYS A 145 -1.78 1.13 19.82
CA LYS A 145 -1.53 -0.30 19.60
C LYS A 145 -2.13 -1.19 20.68
N SER A 146 -2.58 -0.60 21.80
CA SER A 146 -3.19 -1.32 22.91
C SER A 146 -4.68 -1.60 22.70
N ASP A 147 -5.33 -0.87 21.79
CA ASP A 147 -6.71 -1.14 21.40
C ASP A 147 -6.78 -2.46 20.59
N THR A 148 -7.34 -3.48 21.24
CA THR A 148 -7.49 -4.83 20.69
C THR A 148 -8.82 -5.05 19.96
N THR A 149 -9.69 -4.04 19.90
CA THR A 149 -10.98 -4.14 19.19
C THR A 149 -10.80 -4.19 17.68
N ILE A 150 -9.71 -3.56 17.18
CA ILE A 150 -9.34 -3.56 15.77
C ILE A 150 -8.15 -4.48 15.58
N ARG A 151 -8.37 -5.61 14.89
CA ARG A 151 -7.39 -6.68 14.67
C ARG A 151 -6.03 -6.16 14.17
N ASP A 152 -6.04 -5.16 13.30
CA ASP A 152 -4.84 -4.68 12.62
C ASP A 152 -4.00 -3.70 13.46
N HIS A 153 -4.48 -3.26 14.63
CA HIS A 153 -3.72 -2.33 15.49
C HIS A 153 -2.42 -2.94 16.00
N VAL A 154 -2.41 -4.24 16.28
CA VAL A 154 -1.22 -4.93 16.82
C VAL A 154 -0.04 -4.90 15.84
N LEU A 155 -0.30 -4.98 14.53
CA LEU A 155 0.72 -4.97 13.48
C LEU A 155 1.00 -3.58 12.91
N ALA A 156 0.11 -2.63 13.15
CA ALA A 156 0.26 -1.25 12.70
C ALA A 156 1.46 -0.56 13.35
N ALA A 157 2.09 0.35 12.61
CA ALA A 157 3.09 1.25 13.15
C ALA A 157 2.44 2.34 14.00
N SER A 158 2.98 2.58 15.17
CA SER A 158 2.74 3.78 15.97
C SER A 158 3.39 5.02 15.32
N PRO A 159 3.08 6.25 15.79
CA PRO A 159 3.74 7.45 15.29
C PRO A 159 5.27 7.40 15.36
N SER A 160 5.83 6.85 16.45
CA SER A 160 7.28 6.71 16.62
C SER A 160 7.87 5.71 15.62
N GLU A 161 7.28 4.51 15.53
CA GLU A 161 7.74 3.47 14.60
C GLU A 161 7.64 3.94 13.13
N PHE A 162 6.56 4.64 12.78
CA PHE A 162 6.40 5.19 11.43
C PHE A 162 7.44 6.27 11.12
N ASN A 163 7.72 7.15 12.08
CA ASN A 163 8.78 8.16 11.94
C ASN A 163 10.16 7.52 11.76
N ASP A 164 10.47 6.49 12.53
CA ASP A 164 11.72 5.75 12.40
C ASP A 164 11.83 5.06 11.04
N MET A 165 10.75 4.42 10.58
CA MET A 165 10.67 3.79 9.26
C MET A 165 10.95 4.80 8.15
N VAL A 166 10.31 5.97 8.19
CA VAL A 166 10.51 7.02 7.18
C VAL A 166 11.93 7.58 7.23
N THR A 167 12.44 7.87 8.43
CA THR A 167 13.77 8.48 8.62
C THR A 167 14.88 7.54 8.14
N ILE A 168 14.86 6.30 8.62
CA ILE A 168 15.86 5.28 8.28
C ILE A 168 15.70 4.90 6.80
N GLY A 169 14.47 4.66 6.34
CA GLY A 169 14.17 4.28 4.96
C GLY A 169 14.64 5.31 3.94
N ARG A 170 14.41 6.60 4.19
CA ARG A 170 14.92 7.68 3.32
C ARG A 170 16.45 7.73 3.29
N ALA A 171 17.10 7.58 4.45
CA ALA A 171 18.57 7.56 4.51
C ALA A 171 19.16 6.35 3.75
N MET A 172 18.54 5.18 3.88
CA MET A 172 18.92 3.97 3.13
C MET A 172 18.74 4.17 1.63
N ALA A 173 17.56 4.64 1.19
CA ALA A 173 17.27 4.88 -0.22
C ALA A 173 18.27 5.86 -0.87
N LYS A 174 18.72 6.88 -0.13
CA LYS A 174 19.76 7.81 -0.59
C LYS A 174 21.11 7.11 -0.79
N LYS A 175 21.56 6.32 0.18
CA LYS A 175 22.84 5.59 0.13
C LYS A 175 22.85 4.57 -1.01
N ILE A 176 21.77 3.83 -1.18
CA ILE A 176 21.59 2.88 -2.30
C ILE A 176 21.71 3.57 -3.65
N LYS A 177 21.08 4.75 -3.83
CA LYS A 177 21.22 5.54 -5.07
C LYS A 177 22.65 6.02 -5.33
N MET A 178 23.47 6.18 -4.28
CA MET A 178 24.88 6.54 -4.37
C MET A 178 25.80 5.32 -4.55
N GLY A 179 25.28 4.10 -4.43
CA GLY A 179 26.06 2.86 -4.51
C GLY A 179 26.85 2.51 -3.25
N VAL A 180 26.41 2.98 -2.07
CA VAL A 180 27.04 2.72 -0.75
C VAL A 180 26.14 1.89 0.15
#